data_AF-A0A5K4F8I0-F1
#
_entry.id   AF-A0A5K4F8I0-F1
#
_cell.length_a   1.000
_cell.length_b   1.000
_cell.length_c   1.000
_cell.angle_alpha   90.00
_cell.angle_beta   90.00
_cell.angle_gamma   90.00
#
_symmetry.space_group_name_H-M   'P 1'
#
loop_
_entity.id
_entity.type
_entity.pdbx_description
1 polymer ?
#
loop_
_entity_poly.entity_id
_entity_poly.type
_entity_poly.pdbx_seq_one_letter_code
_entity_poly.pdbx_strand_id
1 'polypeptide(L)' 'MLHLEKEIDEATFQKFLLFKTTSSDYGKFAPNVHTMPNVYFPLKGDFSQHLGKCGMYRNHSLNTSMKK' A
#
# COMPACT_ATOMS: atom_id res chain seq x y z
N MET A 1 -15.95 -13.20 -19.89
CA MET A 1 -14.86 -12.80 -20.80
C MET A 1 -13.56 -12.80 -19.99
N LEU A 2 -12.70 -13.81 -19.92
CA LEU A 2 -12.60 -15.13 -20.58
C LEU A 2 -13.46 -16.19 -19.85
N HIS A 3 -14.13 -17.07 -20.59
CA HIS A 3 -14.70 -18.29 -20.03
C HIS A 3 -13.62 -19.37 -20.12
N LEU A 4 -12.98 -19.67 -19.00
CA LEU A 4 -12.05 -20.79 -18.86
C LEU A 4 -12.68 -21.82 -17.92
N GLU A 5 -13.81 -22.37 -18.35
CA GLU A 5 -14.28 -23.65 -17.80
C GLU A 5 -13.69 -24.75 -18.69
N LYS A 6 -12.40 -25.03 -18.47
CA LYS A 6 -11.87 -26.34 -18.83
C LYS A 6 -12.06 -27.21 -17.60
N GLU A 7 -12.97 -28.17 -17.71
CA GLU A 7 -13.13 -29.26 -16.77
C GLU A 7 -11.74 -29.87 -16.50
N ILE A 8 -11.29 -29.77 -15.26
CA ILE A 8 -9.94 -30.21 -14.84
C ILE A 8 -10.05 -31.71 -14.58
N ASP A 9 -9.39 -32.52 -15.40
CA ASP A 9 -9.26 -33.96 -15.19
C ASP A 9 -8.64 -34.27 -13.80
N GLU A 10 -9.08 -35.33 -13.13
CA GLU A 10 -8.66 -35.69 -11.77
C GLU A 10 -7.12 -35.83 -11.67
N ALA A 11 -6.49 -36.37 -12.71
CA ALA A 11 -5.03 -36.49 -12.77
C ALA A 11 -4.34 -35.12 -12.81
N THR A 12 -4.95 -34.14 -13.48
CA THR A 12 -4.44 -32.76 -13.53
C THR A 12 -4.64 -32.07 -12.19
N PHE A 13 -5.77 -32.31 -11.51
CA PHE A 13 -6.01 -31.81 -10.15
C PHE A 13 -4.96 -32.34 -9.16
N GLN A 14 -4.66 -33.64 -9.19
CA GLN A 14 -3.59 -34.24 -8.38
C GLN A 14 -2.22 -33.60 -8.66
N LYS A 15 -1.90 -33.33 -9.94
CA LYS A 15 -0.67 -32.62 -10.31
C LYS A 15 -0.59 -31.21 -9.69
N PHE A 16 -1.68 -30.45 -9.68
CA PHE A 16 -1.70 -29.13 -9.04
C PHE A 16 -1.50 -29.17 -7.53
N LEU A 17 -1.95 -30.24 -6.86
CA LEU A 17 -1.71 -30.44 -5.43
C LEU A 17 -0.25 -30.78 -5.10
N LEU A 18 0.45 -31.46 -6.01
CA LEU A 18 1.83 -31.91 -5.81
C LEU A 18 2.87 -30.80 -6.01
N PHE A 19 2.61 -29.83 -6.89
CA PHE A 19 3.56 -28.78 -7.25
C PHE A 19 3.09 -27.41 -6.79
N LYS A 20 3.92 -26.74 -5.99
CA LYS A 20 3.68 -25.38 -5.53
C LYS A 20 4.77 -24.45 -6.06
N THR A 21 4.39 -23.29 -6.60
CA THR A 21 5.35 -22.26 -6.99
C THR A 21 5.90 -21.53 -5.76
N THR A 22 7.12 -20.99 -5.86
CA THR A 22 7.69 -20.14 -4.79
C THR A 22 6.84 -18.90 -4.52
N SER A 23 6.14 -18.38 -5.53
CA SER A 23 5.18 -17.28 -5.37
C SER A 23 4.00 -17.62 -4.47
N SER A 24 3.63 -18.90 -4.35
CA SER A 24 2.51 -19.35 -3.52
C SER A 24 2.86 -19.40 -2.02
N ASP A 25 4.12 -19.14 -1.63
CA ASP A 25 4.51 -19.03 -0.22
C ASP A 25 4.16 -17.66 0.37
N TYR A 26 4.07 -16.62 -0.46
CA TYR A 26 3.59 -15.32 -0.03
C TYR A 26 2.11 -15.41 0.40
N GLY A 27 1.78 -14.95 1.60
CA GLY A 27 0.41 -14.99 2.13
C GLY A 27 -0.09 -16.39 2.56
N LYS A 28 0.79 -17.41 2.62
CA LYS A 28 0.42 -18.77 3.04
C LYS A 28 -0.17 -18.84 4.46
N PHE A 29 0.30 -17.98 5.36
CA PHE A 29 -0.08 -17.99 6.77
C PHE A 29 -1.00 -16.83 7.09
N ALA A 30 -2.06 -17.11 7.86
CA ALA A 30 -2.92 -16.07 8.41
C ALA A 30 -2.15 -15.23 9.44
N PRO A 31 -2.44 -13.91 9.55
CA PRO A 31 -1.84 -13.08 10.58
C PRO A 31 -2.23 -13.58 11.97
N ASN A 32 -1.31 -13.51 12.94
CA ASN A 32 -1.56 -13.87 14.33
C ASN A 32 -1.10 -12.75 15.28
N VAL A 33 -1.57 -12.76 16.54
CA VAL A 33 -1.24 -11.73 17.55
C VAL A 33 0.27 -11.55 17.80
N HIS A 34 1.06 -12.62 17.73
CA HIS A 34 2.52 -12.62 17.83
C HIS A 34 3.24 -12.06 16.59
N THR A 35 2.53 -11.85 15.47
CA THR A 35 3.06 -11.16 14.28
C THR A 35 2.70 -9.67 14.23
N MET A 36 1.81 -9.23 15.12
CA MET A 36 1.39 -7.83 15.18
C MET A 36 2.42 -6.99 15.97
N PRO A 37 2.65 -5.72 15.60
CA PRO A 37 3.44 -4.82 16.43
C PRO A 37 2.69 -4.50 17.74
N ASN A 38 3.41 -4.46 18.86
CA ASN A 38 2.83 -4.08 20.15
C ASN A 38 2.30 -2.63 20.16
N VAL A 39 2.97 -1.74 19.40
CA VAL A 39 2.60 -0.32 19.29
C VAL A 39 2.83 0.14 17.85
N TYR A 40 1.92 0.95 17.32
CA TYR A 40 2.01 1.52 15.98
C TYR A 40 1.80 3.04 16.04
N PHE A 41 2.72 3.80 15.44
CA PHE A 41 2.72 5.27 15.41
C PHE A 41 2.54 5.77 13.96
N PRO A 42 1.30 5.81 13.44
CA PRO A 42 1.06 6.30 12.10
C PRO A 42 1.36 7.80 12.00
N LEU A 43 1.96 8.22 10.89
CA LEU A 43 2.06 9.63 10.56
C LEU A 43 0.68 10.11 10.06
N LYS A 44 0.01 10.95 10.85
CA LYS A 44 -1.32 11.47 10.49
C LYS A 44 -1.29 12.35 9.24
N GLY A 45 -0.25 13.16 9.09
CA GLY A 45 -0.12 14.09 7.96
C GLY A 45 -1.12 15.26 7.97
N ASP A 46 -1.95 15.41 9.00
CA ASP A 46 -3.01 16.45 9.09
C ASP A 46 -2.46 17.88 8.86
N PHE A 47 -1.29 18.19 9.41
CA PHE A 47 -0.61 19.47 9.23
C PHE A 47 -0.24 19.71 7.76
N SER A 48 0.39 18.72 7.11
CA SER A 48 0.80 18.81 5.71
C SER A 48 -0.41 18.86 4.78
N GLN A 49 -1.46 18.10 5.08
CA GLN A 49 -2.73 18.16 4.34
C GLN A 49 -3.38 19.54 4.47
N HIS A 50 -3.36 20.13 5.66
CA HIS A 50 -3.86 21.48 5.88
C HIS A 50 -3.07 22.52 5.07
N LEU A 51 -1.73 22.52 5.14
CA LEU A 51 -0.89 23.45 4.37
C LEU A 51 -0.99 23.24 2.85
N GLY A 52 -1.15 21.99 2.40
CA GLY A 52 -1.29 21.68 0.98
C GLY A 52 -2.52 22.32 0.34
N LYS A 53 -3.58 22.59 1.11
CA LYS A 53 -4.79 23.29 0.62
C LYS A 53 -4.50 24.74 0.21
N CYS A 54 -3.48 25.37 0.77
CA CYS A 54 -3.11 26.75 0.42
C CYS A 54 -2.44 26.85 -0.95
N GLY A 55 -1.98 25.74 -1.53
CA GLY A 55 -1.25 25.74 -2.79
C GLY A 55 0.14 26.36 -2.68
N MET A 56 0.65 26.84 -3.82
CA MET A 56 2.00 27.41 -3.90
C MET A 56 2.00 28.86 -3.39
N TYR A 57 2.77 29.13 -2.34
CA TYR A 57 2.96 30.48 -1.81
C TYR A 57 3.47 31.45 -2.89
N ARG A 58 2.94 32.68 -2.89
CA ARG A 58 3.39 33.80 -3.72
C ARG A 58 3.63 35.00 -2.82
N ASN A 59 4.77 35.67 -2.99
CA ASN A 59 5.06 36.90 -2.27
C ASN A 59 4.34 38.08 -2.95
N HIS A 60 3.47 38.76 -2.18
CA HIS A 60 2.77 39.97 -2.58
C HIS A 60 3.06 41.15 -1.62
N SER A 61 4.10 41.06 -0.80
CA SER A 61 4.47 42.13 0.12
C SER A 61 5.17 43.29 -0.60
N LEU A 62 5.10 44.48 0.00
CA LEU A 62 5.86 45.64 -0.44
C LEU A 62 7.27 45.61 0.15
N ASN A 63 8.25 46.09 -0.60
CA ASN A 63 9.60 46.33 -0.08
C ASN A 63 9.57 47.57 0.84
N THR A 64 9.62 47.35 2.14
CA THR A 64 9.56 48.41 3.16
C THR A 64 10.92 48.70 3.82
N SER A 65 12.02 48.18 3.26
CA SER A 65 13.34 48.47 3.80
C SER A 65 13.66 49.96 3.64
N MET A 66 13.90 50.63 4.78
CA MET A 66 14.49 51.96 4.80
C MET A 66 16.01 51.80 4.76
N LYS A 67 16.71 52.58 3.94
CA LYS A 67 18.17 52.62 3.97
C LYS A 67 18.61 53.08 5.37
N LYS A 68 19.55 52.34 5.95
CA LYS A 68 20.21 52.69 7.21
C LYS A 68 21.01 53.98 7.05
#